data_AF-A0A2V8T0B8-F1
#
_entry.id   AF-A0A2V8T0B8-F1
#
_cell.length_a   1.000
_cell.length_b   1.000
_cell.length_c   1.000
_cell.angle_alpha   90.00
_cell.angle_beta   90.00
_cell.angle_gamma   90.00
#
_symmetry.space_group_name_H-M   'P 1'
#
loop_
_entity.id
_entity.type
_entity.pdbx_description
1 polymer ?
#
loop_
_entity_poly.entity_id
_entity_poly.type
_entity_poly.pdbx_seq_one_letter_code
_entity_poly.pdbx_strand_id
1 'polypeptide(L)'
;PNYPRDCGPYGHGTVVAGLVALAAPEAKIMPLRVLDPQGVGNNWVLMEAIAYALDPDGDPSTDDGADVINMSLATVHQSDILRQFVGEACDDKKIENEDPNPITPPAHPVVVVVAAGNNASDLKMYPAAENAAGE
;
A
#
# COMPACT_ATOMS: atom_id res chain seq x y z
N PRO A 1 -7.93 -0.28 -38.39
CA PRO A 1 -9.09 -0.43 -37.50
C PRO A 1 -8.73 0.08 -36.10
N ASN A 2 -9.55 0.96 -35.54
CA ASN A 2 -9.23 1.82 -34.40
C ASN A 2 -9.04 1.04 -33.09
N TYR A 3 -7.96 1.36 -32.37
CA TYR A 3 -7.66 0.91 -31.01
C TYR A 3 -8.76 1.39 -30.04
N PRO A 4 -9.37 0.52 -29.22
CA PRO A 4 -10.20 0.98 -28.12
C PRO A 4 -9.29 1.71 -27.11
N ARG A 5 -9.74 2.88 -26.65
CA ARG A 5 -8.96 3.74 -25.75
C ARG A 5 -8.73 3.05 -24.41
N ASP A 6 -7.46 2.99 -24.01
CA ASP A 6 -7.01 2.71 -22.64
C ASP A 6 -7.53 3.77 -21.67
N CYS A 7 -8.77 3.61 -21.21
CA CYS A 7 -9.31 4.33 -20.06
C CYS A 7 -9.25 3.42 -18.83
N GLY A 8 -8.06 3.10 -18.35
CA GLY A 8 -7.93 2.73 -16.94
C GLY A 8 -7.69 3.97 -16.08
N PRO A 9 -7.40 3.81 -14.78
CA PRO A 9 -7.51 4.87 -13.78
C PRO A 9 -6.34 5.86 -13.82
N TYR A 10 -6.05 6.43 -14.98
CA TYR A 10 -5.23 7.63 -15.10
C TYR A 10 -5.85 8.74 -14.25
N GLY A 11 -5.05 9.29 -13.33
CA GLY A 11 -5.47 10.36 -12.43
C GLY A 11 -6.13 9.90 -11.12
N HIS A 12 -6.43 8.61 -10.91
CA HIS A 12 -6.97 8.14 -9.63
C HIS A 12 -6.04 8.50 -8.46
N GLY A 13 -4.74 8.18 -8.59
CA GLY A 13 -3.75 8.56 -7.59
C GLY A 13 -3.64 10.08 -7.40
N THR A 14 -3.80 10.87 -8.46
CA THR A 14 -3.79 12.34 -8.37
C THR A 14 -5.00 12.87 -7.61
N VAL A 15 -6.19 12.32 -7.83
CA VAL A 15 -7.40 12.68 -7.08
C VAL A 15 -7.22 12.36 -5.60
N VAL A 16 -6.74 11.15 -5.29
CA VAL A 16 -6.48 10.73 -3.91
C VAL A 16 -5.43 11.62 -3.23
N ALA A 17 -4.31 11.90 -3.89
CA ALA A 17 -3.28 12.81 -3.39
C ALA A 17 -3.82 14.23 -3.16
N GLY A 18 -4.71 14.71 -4.04
CA GLY A 18 -5.38 16.01 -3.87
C GLY A 18 -6.27 16.07 -2.63
N LEU A 19 -6.95 14.97 -2.26
CA LEU A 19 -7.72 14.90 -1.01
C LEU A 19 -6.83 14.93 0.23
N VAL A 20 -5.68 14.23 0.19
CA VAL A 20 -4.67 14.29 1.26
C VAL A 20 -4.14 15.71 1.39
N ALA A 21 -3.74 16.35 0.29
CA ALA A 21 -3.26 17.74 0.30
C ALA A 21 -4.33 18.73 0.76
N LEU A 22 -5.61 18.46 0.53
CA LEU A 22 -6.71 19.29 1.04
C LEU A 22 -6.86 19.15 2.56
N ALA A 23 -6.75 17.93 3.09
CA ALA A 23 -6.90 17.65 4.52
C ALA A 23 -5.65 18.04 5.33
N ALA A 24 -4.45 17.84 4.76
CA ALA A 24 -3.15 18.12 5.36
C ALA A 24 -2.22 18.82 4.34
N PRO A 25 -2.37 20.15 4.15
CA PRO A 25 -1.65 20.89 3.10
C PRO A 25 -0.13 20.90 3.23
N GLU A 26 0.39 20.78 4.45
CA GLU A 26 1.82 20.77 4.74
C GLU A 26 2.45 19.37 4.64
N ALA A 27 1.64 18.33 4.43
CA ALA A 27 2.15 16.97 4.29
C ALA A 27 2.94 16.85 2.97
N LYS A 28 4.15 16.28 3.06
CA LYS A 28 4.88 15.87 1.87
C LYS A 28 4.24 14.61 1.31
N ILE A 29 4.02 14.57 -0.01
CA ILE A 29 3.40 13.43 -0.69
C ILE A 29 4.48 12.65 -1.42
N MET A 30 4.57 11.34 -1.15
CA MET A 30 5.42 10.39 -1.84
C MET A 30 4.58 9.59 -2.85
N PRO A 31 4.57 9.95 -4.15
CA PRO A 31 3.77 9.25 -5.15
C PRO A 31 4.46 7.94 -5.60
N LEU A 32 3.96 6.81 -5.13
CA LEU A 32 4.42 5.48 -5.56
C LEU A 32 3.40 4.83 -6.51
N ARG A 33 3.82 4.54 -7.73
CA ARG A 33 2.96 3.95 -8.75
C ARG A 33 3.08 2.42 -8.75
N VAL A 34 2.03 1.77 -8.26
CA VAL A 34 1.95 0.29 -8.17
C VAL A 34 0.95 -0.33 -9.14
N LEU A 35 0.17 0.50 -9.84
CA LEU A 35 -0.85 0.08 -10.82
C LEU A 35 -0.47 0.54 -12.24
N ASP A 36 -0.74 -0.33 -13.20
CA ASP A 36 -0.61 -0.05 -14.63
C ASP A 36 -1.70 0.93 -15.12
N PRO A 37 -1.65 1.37 -16.39
CA PRO A 37 -2.69 2.20 -16.98
C PRO A 37 -4.12 1.70 -16.86
N GLN A 38 -4.33 0.39 -16.75
CA GLN A 38 -5.61 -0.31 -16.64
C GLN A 38 -6.05 -0.47 -15.17
N GLY A 39 -5.22 -0.08 -14.21
CA GLY A 39 -5.51 -0.16 -12.78
C GLY A 39 -5.19 -1.51 -12.18
N VAL A 40 -4.43 -2.33 -12.90
CA VAL A 40 -4.01 -3.66 -12.48
C VAL A 40 -2.60 -3.57 -11.92
N GLY A 41 -2.38 -4.22 -10.79
CA GLY A 41 -1.10 -4.26 -10.10
C GLY A 41 -0.56 -5.67 -9.95
N ASN A 42 0.70 -5.75 -9.56
CA ASN A 42 1.36 -6.98 -9.15
C ASN A 42 1.78 -6.84 -7.68
N ASN A 43 1.54 -7.87 -6.87
CA ASN A 43 1.93 -7.91 -5.46
C ASN A 43 3.43 -7.62 -5.27
N TRP A 44 4.30 -8.09 -6.18
CA TRP A 44 5.74 -7.82 -6.10
C TRP A 44 6.06 -6.32 -6.20
N VAL A 45 5.46 -5.62 -7.15
CA VAL A 45 5.65 -4.16 -7.33
C VAL A 45 5.06 -3.39 -6.15
N LEU A 46 3.93 -3.87 -5.61
CA LEU A 46 3.34 -3.31 -4.41
C LEU A 46 4.26 -3.46 -3.19
N MET A 47 4.88 -4.62 -3.02
CA MET A 47 5.84 -4.88 -1.95
C MET A 47 7.08 -4.01 -2.07
N GLU A 48 7.70 -3.91 -3.25
CA GLU A 48 8.85 -3.04 -3.49
C GLU A 48 8.52 -1.58 -3.17
N ALA A 49 7.30 -1.14 -3.51
CA ALA A 49 6.84 0.21 -3.17
C ALA A 49 6.62 0.40 -1.66
N ILE A 50 6.09 -0.60 -0.95
CA ILE A 50 5.95 -0.54 0.51
C ILE A 50 7.34 -0.48 1.16
N ALA A 51 8.28 -1.35 0.76
CA ALA A 51 9.64 -1.34 1.27
C ALA A 51 10.32 0.03 1.04
N TYR A 52 10.19 0.59 -0.17
CA TYR A 52 10.69 1.93 -0.48
C TYR A 52 10.00 3.02 0.34
N ALA A 53 8.71 2.88 0.65
CA ALA A 53 8.01 3.85 1.50
C ALA A 53 8.48 3.81 2.95
N LEU A 54 8.89 2.64 3.45
CA LEU A 54 9.36 2.45 4.82
C LEU A 54 10.82 2.88 5.01
N ASP A 55 11.65 2.69 3.99
CA ASP A 55 13.10 2.98 4.01
C ASP A 55 13.58 3.38 2.60
N PRO A 56 13.38 4.64 2.17
CA PRO A 56 13.73 5.12 0.84
C PRO A 56 15.22 5.07 0.49
N ASP A 57 16.12 5.21 1.47
CA ASP A 57 17.57 5.22 1.26
C ASP A 57 18.27 3.88 1.60
N GLY A 58 17.55 2.96 2.24
CA GLY A 58 18.05 1.64 2.63
C GLY A 58 18.86 1.63 3.92
N ASP A 59 18.91 2.74 4.65
CA ASP A 59 19.58 2.89 5.94
C ASP A 59 18.54 2.96 7.07
N PRO A 60 18.28 1.88 7.83
CA PRO A 60 17.31 1.90 8.94
C PRO A 60 17.64 2.87 10.08
N SER A 61 18.82 3.49 10.07
CA SER A 61 19.19 4.51 11.05
C SER A 61 18.73 5.92 10.68
N THR A 62 18.23 6.13 9.46
CA THR A 62 17.64 7.39 9.00
C THR A 62 16.12 7.34 9.17
N ASP A 63 15.56 8.46 9.63
CA ASP A 63 14.11 8.66 9.75
C ASP A 63 13.63 9.43 8.52
N ASP A 64 13.56 8.73 7.39
CA ASP A 64 13.17 9.26 6.08
C ASP A 64 11.98 8.52 5.44
N GLY A 65 11.50 7.45 6.11
CA GLY A 65 10.30 6.70 5.76
C GLY A 65 9.01 7.50 5.89
N ALA A 66 7.95 7.01 5.26
CA ALA A 66 6.62 7.60 5.30
C ALA A 66 5.92 7.32 6.62
N ASP A 67 5.34 8.36 7.24
CA ASP A 67 4.50 8.21 8.44
C ASP A 67 3.16 7.51 8.16
N VAL A 68 2.65 7.65 6.94
CA VAL A 68 1.35 7.14 6.51
C VAL A 68 1.44 6.54 5.11
N ILE A 69 0.99 5.31 4.95
CA ILE A 69 0.82 4.64 3.66
C ILE A 69 -0.68 4.55 3.35
N ASN A 70 -1.12 5.23 2.30
CA ASN A 70 -2.49 5.15 1.80
C ASN A 70 -2.56 4.31 0.51
N MET A 71 -3.27 3.18 0.60
CA MET A 71 -3.52 2.26 -0.50
C MET A 71 -5.01 2.25 -0.86
N SER A 72 -5.38 3.13 -1.79
CA SER A 72 -6.74 3.16 -2.36
C SER A 72 -6.91 2.10 -3.46
N LEU A 73 -6.65 0.84 -3.12
CA LEU A 73 -6.78 -0.35 -3.95
C LEU A 73 -7.25 -1.52 -3.10
N ALA A 74 -7.77 -2.56 -3.73
CA ALA A 74 -8.18 -3.77 -3.04
C ALA A 74 -8.20 -4.97 -4.00
N THR A 75 -8.05 -6.18 -3.44
CA THR A 75 -8.15 -7.46 -4.14
C THR A 75 -9.00 -8.45 -3.33
N VAL A 76 -9.64 -9.41 -4.00
CA VAL A 76 -10.33 -10.52 -3.33
C VAL A 76 -9.37 -11.65 -2.92
N HIS A 77 -8.13 -11.61 -3.41
CA HIS A 77 -7.13 -12.63 -3.15
C HIS A 77 -6.25 -12.20 -1.97
N GLN A 78 -6.36 -12.92 -0.84
CA GLN A 78 -5.40 -12.78 0.25
C GLN A 78 -4.03 -13.26 -0.20
N SER A 79 -2.99 -12.58 0.26
CA SER A 79 -1.61 -12.91 -0.07
C SER A 79 -0.80 -12.85 1.21
N ASP A 80 -0.24 -13.99 1.63
CA ASP A 80 0.54 -14.09 2.87
C ASP A 80 1.68 -13.06 2.89
N ILE A 81 2.27 -12.81 1.73
CA ILE A 81 3.32 -11.81 1.58
C ILE A 81 2.82 -10.37 1.75
N LEU A 82 1.62 -10.03 1.25
CA LEU A 82 1.04 -8.71 1.51
C LEU A 82 0.65 -8.54 2.96
N ARG A 83 0.14 -9.60 3.60
CA ARG A 83 -0.18 -9.61 5.02
C ARG A 83 1.07 -9.36 5.87
N GLN A 84 2.18 -10.04 5.56
CA GLN A 84 3.46 -9.85 6.23
C GLN A 84 3.92 -8.40 6.11
N PHE A 85 3.92 -7.84 4.89
CA PHE A 85 4.37 -6.46 4.63
C PHE A 85 3.53 -5.42 5.37
N VAL A 86 2.20 -5.60 5.42
CA VAL A 86 1.31 -4.72 6.18
C VAL A 86 1.55 -4.87 7.69
N GLY A 87 1.82 -6.09 8.17
CA GLY A 87 2.20 -6.35 9.56
C GLY A 87 3.53 -5.67 9.93
N GLU A 88 4.57 -5.83 9.11
CA GLU A 88 5.89 -5.24 9.31
C GLU A 88 5.84 -3.70 9.31
N ALA A 89 5.09 -3.10 8.39
CA ALA A 89 4.85 -1.65 8.38
C ALA A 89 4.20 -1.15 9.69
N CYS A 90 3.37 -1.98 10.32
CA CYS A 90 2.68 -1.67 11.57
C CYS A 90 3.46 -2.10 12.84
N ASP A 91 4.71 -2.57 12.73
CA ASP A 91 5.51 -3.19 13.81
C ASP A 91 4.82 -4.40 14.48
N ASP A 92 4.01 -5.17 13.73
CA ASP A 92 3.36 -6.39 14.23
C ASP A 92 4.31 -7.61 14.11
N LYS A 93 5.02 -7.90 15.20
CA LYS A 93 6.03 -8.97 15.30
C LYS A 93 5.46 -10.41 15.34
N LYS A 94 4.19 -10.61 15.01
CA LYS A 94 3.48 -11.90 15.10
C LYS A 94 3.50 -12.73 13.82
N ILE A 95 4.02 -12.19 12.72
CA ILE A 95 4.12 -12.92 11.45
C ILE A 95 5.54 -13.49 11.38
N GLU A 96 5.65 -14.82 11.41
CA GLU A 96 6.95 -15.48 11.26
C GLU A 96 7.43 -15.30 9.81
N ASN A 97 8.57 -14.62 9.65
CA ASN A 97 9.17 -14.31 8.35
C ASN A 97 9.76 -15.59 7.73
N GLU A 98 9.02 -16.25 6.85
CA GLU A 98 9.58 -17.29 5.98
C GLU A 98 10.26 -16.70 4.72
N ASP A 99 10.20 -15.38 4.51
CA ASP A 99 10.87 -14.70 3.40
C ASP A 99 12.40 -14.61 3.66
N PRO A 100 13.25 -15.11 2.74
CA PRO A 100 14.70 -14.93 2.84
C PRO A 100 15.17 -13.48 2.75
N ASN A 101 14.33 -12.53 2.32
CA ASN A 101 14.60 -11.09 2.25
C ASN A 101 13.56 -10.32 3.09
N PRO A 102 13.68 -10.32 4.43
CA PRO A 102 12.78 -9.54 5.28
C PRO A 102 12.90 -8.05 4.93
N ILE A 103 11.79 -7.30 4.99
CA ILE A 103 11.88 -5.84 4.89
C ILE A 103 12.62 -5.34 6.13
N THR A 104 13.44 -4.33 5.92
CA THR A 104 14.00 -3.56 7.02
C THR A 104 12.85 -2.95 7.84
N PRO A 105 12.80 -3.17 9.17
CA PRO A 105 11.82 -2.50 10.01
C PRO A 105 11.94 -0.98 9.83
N PRO A 106 10.81 -0.24 9.75
CA PRO A 106 10.88 1.20 9.60
C PRO A 106 11.50 1.85 10.84
N ALA A 107 12.08 3.03 10.67
CA ALA A 107 12.64 3.82 11.77
C ALA A 107 11.58 4.18 12.84
N HIS A 108 10.30 4.20 12.47
CA HIS A 108 9.15 4.49 13.31
C HIS A 108 7.89 3.73 12.88
N PRO A 109 6.87 3.59 13.77
CA PRO A 109 5.61 2.97 13.41
C PRO A 109 4.87 3.74 12.30
N VAL A 110 4.34 3.02 11.30
CA VAL A 110 3.64 3.59 10.16
C VAL A 110 2.14 3.30 10.22
N VAL A 111 1.32 4.29 9.89
CA VAL A 111 -0.14 4.11 9.77
C VAL A 111 -0.50 3.65 8.35
N VAL A 112 -1.14 2.49 8.21
CA VAL A 112 -1.59 1.96 6.93
C VAL A 112 -3.10 2.15 6.76
N VAL A 113 -3.51 2.85 5.70
CA VAL A 113 -4.93 3.10 5.35
C VAL A 113 -5.25 2.43 4.01
N VAL A 114 -6.34 1.67 3.97
CA VAL A 114 -6.66 0.74 2.87
C VAL A 114 -8.14 0.77 2.52
N ALA A 115 -8.48 0.56 1.24
CA ALA A 115 -9.86 0.60 0.77
C ALA A 115 -10.61 -0.71 1.05
N ALA A 116 -11.86 -0.62 1.52
CA ALA A 116 -12.73 -1.78 1.78
C ALA A 116 -13.31 -2.44 0.50
N GLY A 117 -13.04 -1.87 -0.69
CA GLY A 117 -13.61 -2.30 -1.97
C GLY A 117 -14.94 -1.63 -2.31
N ASN A 118 -15.33 -1.73 -3.58
CA ASN A 118 -16.44 -0.95 -4.16
C ASN A 118 -17.62 -1.81 -4.64
N ASN A 119 -17.65 -3.10 -4.26
CA ASN A 119 -18.65 -4.05 -4.73
C ASN A 119 -19.93 -4.11 -3.88
N ALA A 120 -19.98 -3.34 -2.78
CA ALA A 120 -21.07 -3.38 -1.80
C ALA A 120 -21.42 -4.82 -1.40
N SER A 121 -20.39 -5.61 -1.08
CA SER A 121 -20.51 -7.02 -0.76
C SER A 121 -19.84 -7.33 0.57
N ASP A 122 -20.23 -8.44 1.19
CA ASP A 122 -19.60 -8.98 2.40
C ASP A 122 -18.33 -9.79 2.08
N LEU A 123 -17.87 -9.76 0.82
CA LEU A 123 -16.62 -10.42 0.44
C LEU A 123 -15.46 -9.68 1.11
N LYS A 124 -14.54 -10.46 1.68
CA LYS A 124 -13.29 -9.90 2.22
C LYS A 124 -12.48 -9.30 1.09
N MET A 125 -12.09 -8.04 1.29
CA MET A 125 -11.23 -7.29 0.38
C MET A 125 -9.92 -7.01 1.09
N TYR A 126 -8.81 -7.46 0.51
CA TYR A 126 -7.47 -7.34 1.05
C TYR A 126 -6.71 -6.18 0.38
N PRO A 127 -5.82 -5.49 1.10
CA PRO A 127 -5.38 -5.75 2.47
C PRO A 127 -6.31 -5.22 3.59
N ALA A 128 -7.45 -4.58 3.29
CA ALA A 128 -8.36 -4.06 4.32
C ALA A 128 -8.90 -5.11 5.29
N ALA A 129 -9.04 -6.35 4.85
CA ALA A 129 -9.52 -7.46 5.66
C ALA A 129 -8.42 -8.18 6.48
N GLU A 130 -7.13 -7.82 6.35
CA GLU A 130 -6.04 -8.53 7.05
C GLU A 130 -6.20 -8.50 8.58
N ASN A 131 -6.71 -7.38 9.11
CA ASN A 131 -6.97 -7.19 10.53
C ASN A 131 -8.46 -7.27 10.90
N ALA A 132 -9.34 -7.70 9.99
CA ALA A 132 -10.77 -7.83 10.28
C ALA A 132 -11.10 -8.96 11.29
N ALA A 133 -10.10 -9.72 11.71
CA ALA A 133 -10.21 -10.69 12.80
C ALA A 133 -9.79 -10.13 14.18
N GLY A 134 -9.46 -8.83 14.29
CA GLY A 134 -8.87 -8.22 15.48
C GLY A 134 -9.76 -7.18 16.19
N GLU A 135 -10.91 -7.62 16.70
CA GLU A 135 -11.34 -7.15 18.04
C GLU A 135 -10.44 -7.75 19.12
#